data_AF-A0A2S7XVJ9-F1
#
_entry.id   AF-A0A2S7XVJ9-F1
#
_cell.length_a   1.000
_cell.length_b   1.000
_cell.length_c   1.000
_cell.angle_alpha   90.00
_cell.angle_beta   90.00
_cell.angle_gamma   90.00
#
_symmetry.space_group_name_H-M   'P 1'
#
loop_
_entity.id
_entity.type
_entity.pdbx_description
1 polymer ?
#
loop_
_entity_poly.entity_id
_entity_poly.type
_entity_poly.pdbx_seq_one_letter_code
_entity_poly.pdbx_strand_id
1 'polypeptide(L)'
;MLAKFPTFAPAADSAATNVDAYLRIQPQRVVISYCRVSSFKQRDDLDRQVQFIRNQYPQAEIIKDIGSGLNFKRKGLKVILERAMRGDCIQLVVAPP
;
A
#
# COMPACT_ATOMS: atom_id res chain seq x y z
N MET A 1 16.18 -25.21 4.89
CA MET A 1 17.14 -24.21 4.36
C MET A 1 16.91 -22.93 5.15
N LEU A 2 17.67 -22.74 6.23
CA LEU A 2 17.50 -21.61 7.16
C LEU A 2 18.23 -20.40 6.58
N ALA A 3 17.52 -19.28 6.38
CA ALA A 3 18.14 -18.02 6.00
C ALA A 3 19.07 -17.57 7.16
N LYS A 4 20.37 -17.42 6.87
CA LYS A 4 21.34 -16.86 7.81
C LYS A 4 21.03 -15.37 7.96
N PHE A 5 20.60 -14.96 9.15
CA PHE A 5 20.57 -13.56 9.54
C PHE A 5 22.02 -13.03 9.62
N PRO A 6 22.31 -11.82 9.11
CA PRO A 6 23.65 -11.26 9.22
C PRO A 6 23.96 -10.96 10.69
N THR A 7 25.00 -11.59 11.22
CA THR A 7 25.55 -11.28 12.55
C THR A 7 26.40 -10.02 12.41
N PHE A 8 25.88 -8.88 12.88
CA PHE A 8 26.68 -7.65 13.01
C PHE A 8 27.47 -7.72 14.32
N ALA A 9 28.80 -7.77 14.21
CA ALA A 9 29.69 -7.59 15.35
C ALA A 9 29.62 -6.13 15.84
N PRO A 10 29.51 -5.85 17.15
CA PRO A 10 29.52 -4.49 17.63
C PRO A 10 30.96 -3.96 17.56
N ALA A 11 31.19 -2.97 16.71
CA ALA A 11 32.39 -2.15 16.82
C ALA A 11 32.29 -1.38 18.14
N ALA A 12 33.16 -1.73 19.08
CA ALA A 12 33.32 -1.01 20.32
C ALA A 12 34.01 0.31 20.01
N ASP A 13 33.25 1.39 19.90
CA ASP A 13 33.77 2.71 20.25
C ASP A 13 32.65 3.64 20.72
N SER A 14 32.99 4.40 21.76
CA SER A 14 32.11 5.16 22.62
C SER A 14 31.48 6.39 21.95
N ALA A 15 30.14 6.44 21.91
CA ALA A 15 29.30 7.59 22.30
C ALA A 15 27.86 7.32 21.84
N ALA A 16 26.93 7.23 22.80
CA ALA A 16 25.47 7.20 22.60
C ALA A 16 24.99 6.26 21.48
N THR A 17 24.63 5.03 21.88
CA THR A 17 23.84 4.08 21.08
C THR A 17 22.80 4.85 20.26
N ASN A 18 22.95 4.84 18.94
CA ASN A 18 22.09 5.58 18.02
C ASN A 18 20.72 4.87 17.92
N VAL A 19 19.99 4.81 19.04
CA VAL A 19 18.64 4.27 19.14
C VAL A 19 17.71 5.04 18.20
N ASP A 20 18.00 6.32 17.98
CA ASP A 20 17.30 7.17 17.02
C ASP A 20 17.38 6.65 15.59
N ALA A 21 18.52 6.12 15.13
CA ALA A 21 18.65 5.51 13.81
C ALA A 21 17.85 4.20 13.71
N TYR A 22 17.76 3.43 14.80
CA TYR A 22 16.92 2.23 14.86
C TYR A 22 15.42 2.58 14.84
N LEU A 23 15.02 3.67 15.50
CA LEU A 23 13.64 4.16 15.53
C LEU A 23 13.21 4.88 14.23
N ARG A 24 14.17 5.38 13.44
CA ARG A 24 13.94 6.16 12.20
C ARG A 24 13.82 5.35 10.92
N ILE A 25 13.92 4.02 10.97
CA ILE A 25 13.54 3.18 9.83
C ILE A 25 12.01 3.10 9.76
N GLN A 26 11.36 4.25 9.48
CA GLN A 26 9.97 4.24 9.08
C GLN A 26 9.94 3.73 7.64
N PRO A 27 9.36 2.55 7.37
CA PRO A 27 9.26 2.05 6.01
C PRO A 27 8.53 3.10 5.16
N GLN A 28 9.08 3.39 3.98
CA GLN A 28 8.48 4.35 3.07
C GLN A 28 7.05 3.90 2.74
N ARG A 29 6.06 4.70 3.17
CA ARG A 29 4.65 4.35 3.00
C ARG A 29 4.24 4.51 1.55
N VAL A 30 3.69 3.45 0.97
CA VAL A 30 3.06 3.49 -0.35
C VAL A 30 1.60 3.86 -0.16
N VAL A 31 1.19 5.01 -0.71
CA VAL A 31 -0.22 5.42 -0.69
C VAL A 31 -0.91 4.82 -1.91
N ILE A 32 -1.92 3.97 -1.66
CA ILE A 32 -2.74 3.35 -2.70
C ILE A 32 -4.16 3.86 -2.57
N SER A 33 -4.68 4.37 -3.67
CA SER A 33 -6.06 4.81 -3.84
C SER A 33 -6.86 3.75 -4.59
N TYR A 34 -7.81 3.11 -3.91
CA TYR A 34 -8.61 2.02 -4.46
C TYR A 34 -10.06 2.45 -4.74
N CYS A 35 -10.46 2.40 -6.01
CA CYS A 35 -11.81 2.73 -6.49
C CYS A 35 -12.51 1.48 -7.02
N ARG A 36 -13.81 1.31 -6.72
CA ARG A 36 -14.56 0.14 -7.19
C ARG A 36 -16.03 0.46 -7.43
N VAL A 37 -16.54 0.00 -8.57
CA VAL A 37 -17.98 -0.09 -8.83
C VAL A 37 -18.43 -1.53 -9.00
N SER A 38 -19.71 -1.78 -8.78
CA SER A 38 -20.25 -3.16 -8.75
C SER A 38 -20.49 -3.75 -10.13
N SER A 39 -20.74 -2.91 -11.15
CA SER A 39 -21.05 -3.32 -12.52
C SER A 39 -20.41 -2.41 -13.55
N PHE A 40 -20.19 -2.93 -14.76
CA PHE A 40 -19.65 -2.16 -15.88
C PHE A 40 -20.55 -0.98 -16.28
N LYS A 41 -21.86 -1.05 -16.01
CA LYS A 41 -22.80 0.07 -16.22
C LYS A 41 -22.44 1.33 -15.42
N GLN A 42 -21.67 1.19 -14.35
CA GLN A 42 -21.24 2.27 -13.47
C GLN A 42 -19.82 2.77 -13.82
N ARG A 43 -19.30 2.46 -15.01
CA ARG A 43 -17.94 2.83 -15.42
C ARG A 43 -17.70 4.34 -15.36
N ASP A 44 -18.66 5.14 -15.80
CA ASP A 44 -18.53 6.60 -15.79
C ASP A 44 -18.42 7.12 -14.35
N ASP A 45 -19.13 6.47 -13.42
CA ASP A 45 -19.04 6.77 -12.00
C ASP A 45 -17.68 6.39 -11.42
N LEU A 46 -17.14 5.22 -11.81
CA LEU A 46 -15.78 4.82 -11.45
C LEU A 46 -14.75 5.86 -11.94
N ASP A 47 -14.90 6.36 -13.16
CA ASP A 47 -13.98 7.35 -13.72
C ASP A 47 -14.11 8.70 -12.97
N ARG A 48 -15.32 9.11 -12.54
CA ARG A 48 -15.50 10.27 -11.65
C ARG A 48 -14.85 10.07 -10.27
N GLN A 49 -15.02 8.90 -9.65
CA GLN A 49 -14.36 8.56 -8.37
C GLN A 49 -12.84 8.65 -8.51
N VAL A 50 -12.28 8.12 -9.61
CA VAL A 50 -10.85 8.18 -9.90
C VAL A 50 -10.38 9.63 -10.04
N GLN A 51 -11.09 10.49 -10.78
CA GLN A 51 -10.69 11.89 -10.94
C GLN A 51 -10.74 12.67 -9.62
N PHE A 52 -11.79 12.47 -8.83
CA PHE A 52 -11.91 13.08 -7.50
C PHE A 52 -10.72 12.71 -6.61
N ILE A 53 -10.39 11.41 -6.56
CA ILE A 53 -9.26 10.91 -5.77
C ILE A 53 -7.91 11.42 -6.31
N ARG A 54 -7.72 11.51 -7.63
CA ARG A 54 -6.50 12.09 -8.23
C ARG A 54 -6.25 13.52 -7.76
N ASN A 55 -7.31 14.32 -7.68
CA ASN A 55 -7.21 15.71 -7.25
C ASN A 55 -6.84 15.82 -5.76
N GLN A 56 -7.39 14.94 -4.93
CA GLN A 56 -7.13 14.96 -3.49
C GLN A 56 -5.79 14.30 -3.10
N TYR A 57 -5.39 13.25 -3.83
CA TYR A 57 -4.21 12.43 -3.57
C TYR A 57 -3.37 12.27 -4.84
N PRO A 58 -2.71 13.34 -5.34
CA PRO A 58 -2.01 13.33 -6.63
C PRO A 58 -0.81 12.38 -6.69
N GLN A 59 -0.22 12.06 -5.53
CA GLN A 59 0.93 11.16 -5.40
C GLN A 59 0.53 9.70 -5.13
N ALA A 60 -0.76 9.40 -4.97
CA ALA A 60 -1.22 8.05 -4.68
C ALA A 60 -1.29 7.20 -5.95
N GLU A 61 -0.88 5.93 -5.84
CA GLU A 61 -1.10 4.95 -6.90
C GLU A 61 -2.59 4.63 -6.98
N ILE A 62 -3.17 4.66 -8.18
CA ILE A 62 -4.59 4.35 -8.36
C ILE A 62 -4.78 2.94 -8.87
N ILE A 63 -5.53 2.16 -8.09
CA ILE A 63 -5.98 0.83 -8.42
C ILE A 63 -7.51 0.87 -8.54
N LYS A 64 -8.06 0.29 -9.60
CA LYS A 64 -9.52 0.26 -9.81
C LYS A 64 -10.02 -1.10 -10.24
N ASP A 65 -11.23 -1.45 -9.80
CA ASP A 65 -11.89 -2.69 -10.17
C ASP A 65 -13.37 -2.48 -10.51
N ILE A 66 -13.88 -3.32 -11.40
CA ILE A 66 -15.32 -3.46 -11.67
C ILE A 66 -15.74 -4.86 -11.23
N GLY A 67 -16.72 -4.93 -10.33
CA GLY A 67 -17.32 -6.17 -9.87
C GLY A 67 -17.90 -6.08 -8.45
N SER A 68 -18.82 -7.00 -8.13
CA SER A 68 -19.43 -7.14 -6.80
C SER A 68 -18.36 -7.16 -5.71
N GLY A 69 -18.61 -6.50 -4.57
CA GLY A 69 -17.73 -6.48 -3.39
C GLY A 69 -17.35 -7.86 -2.86
N LEU A 70 -18.19 -8.87 -3.10
CA LEU A 70 -17.95 -10.27 -2.72
C LEU A 70 -16.96 -11.01 -3.63
N ASN A 71 -16.59 -10.43 -4.78
CA ASN A 71 -15.59 -11.02 -5.68
C ASN A 71 -14.14 -10.77 -5.18
N PHE A 72 -13.63 -11.63 -4.30
CA PHE A 72 -12.24 -11.53 -3.83
C PHE A 72 -11.18 -11.86 -4.91
N LYS A 73 -11.59 -12.26 -6.12
CA LYS A 73 -10.68 -12.55 -7.24
C LYS A 73 -10.37 -11.33 -8.12
N ARG A 74 -10.94 -10.16 -7.81
CA ARG A 74 -10.69 -8.89 -8.52
C ARG A 74 -9.19 -8.59 -8.56
N LYS A 75 -8.71 -8.11 -9.72
CA LYS A 75 -7.27 -7.97 -9.98
C LYS A 75 -6.65 -6.91 -9.09
N GLY A 76 -7.29 -5.75 -8.95
CA GLY A 76 -6.80 -4.67 -8.11
C GLY A 76 -6.72 -5.07 -6.64
N LEU A 77 -7.78 -5.69 -6.12
CA LEU A 77 -7.77 -6.23 -4.74
C LEU A 77 -6.61 -7.21 -4.52
N LYS A 78 -6.37 -8.15 -5.44
CA LYS A 78 -5.28 -9.11 -5.32
C LYS A 78 -3.91 -8.43 -5.23
N VAL A 79 -3.66 -7.44 -6.09
CA VAL A 79 -2.40 -6.67 -6.08
C VAL A 79 -2.18 -6.00 -4.72
N ILE A 80 -3.23 -5.42 -4.13
CA ILE A 80 -3.15 -4.77 -2.82
C ILE A 80 -2.82 -5.80 -1.73
N LEU A 81 -3.51 -6.94 -1.74
CA LEU A 81 -3.29 -8.01 -0.76
C LEU A 81 -1.89 -8.62 -0.88
N GLU A 82 -1.41 -8.87 -2.09
CA GLU A 82 -0.06 -9.40 -2.33
C GLU A 82 1.04 -8.48 -1.79
N ARG A 83 0.89 -7.16 -1.97
CA ARG A 83 1.81 -6.17 -1.41
C ARG A 83 1.74 -6.12 0.12
N ALA A 84 0.53 -6.16 0.69
CA ALA A 84 0.35 -6.20 2.14
C ALA A 84 1.01 -7.46 2.75
N MET A 85 0.85 -8.62 2.10
CA MET A 85 1.45 -9.89 2.51
C MET A 85 2.98 -9.91 2.38
N ARG A 86 3.55 -9.12 1.47
CA ARG A 86 5.01 -8.96 1.33
C ARG A 86 5.61 -8.11 2.46
N GLY A 87 4.78 -7.38 3.20
CA GLY A 87 5.23 -6.46 4.25
C GLY A 87 5.40 -5.01 3.77
N ASP A 88 4.87 -4.66 2.60
CA ASP A 88 4.86 -3.27 2.13
C ASP A 88 4.01 -2.42 3.10
N CYS A 89 4.54 -1.28 3.55
CA CYS A 89 3.78 -0.37 4.41
C CYS A 89 2.78 0.43 3.55
N ILE A 90 1.54 -0.07 3.48
CA ILE A 90 0.50 0.49 2.60
C ILE A 90 -0.44 1.39 3.40
N GLN A 91 -0.63 2.61 2.92
CA GLN A 91 -1.76 3.45 3.30
C GLN A 91 -2.84 3.33 2.22
N LEU A 92 -3.95 2.66 2.54
CA LEU A 92 -5.05 2.46 1.59
C LEU A 92 -6.12 3.54 1.76
N VAL A 93 -6.35 4.32 0.71
CA VAL A 93 -7.44 5.28 0.60
C VAL A 93 -8.54 4.64 -0.23
N VAL A 94 -9.76 4.60 0.29
CA VAL A 94 -10.91 4.02 -0.42
C VAL A 94 -11.88 5.14 -0.76
N ALA A 95 -12.29 5.22 -2.03
CA ALA A 95 -13.35 6.14 -2.43
C ALA A 95 -14.69 5.62 -1.88
N PRO A 96 -15.45 6.44 -1.11
CA PRO A 96 -16.83 6.12 -0.80
C PRO A 96 -17.66 6.09 -2.10
N PRO A 97 -18.70 5.25 -2.17
CA PRO A 97 -19.55 5.12 -3.36
C PRO A 97 -20.30 6.42 -3.69
#